data_AF-A0A1V4UPK1-F1
#
_entry.id   AF-A0A1V4UPK1-F1
#
_cell.length_a   1.000
_cell.length_b   1.000
_cell.length_c   1.000
_cell.angle_alpha   90.00
_cell.angle_beta   90.00
_cell.angle_gamma   90.00
#
_symmetry.space_group_name_H-M   'P 1'
#
loop_
_entity.id
_entity.type
_entity.pdbx_description
1 polymer ?
#
loop_
_entity_poly.entity_id
_entity_poly.type
_entity_poly.pdbx_seq_one_letter_code
_entity_poly.pdbx_strand_id
1 'polypeptide(L)'
;MIRIAQLSCGSEYSGIQKEIERAAETVGAKIVYPEVSLEDILNVEKNFGVKVASGDLNLAMARAVRIVENPDLADAVIVMTCFRCAEAAIIRSEIRKFIHEHSRIPVLSYSFTERTTAETLLTRMEALVTTVKYRGLLARERQKGLTAGIDSGSTTTKSVIMRDNEVIGTGWVPTTEVLKSAEDAFDAAIKMAGIKKEEIQAVGVTGYGRFLVGKHINARLIQEEITVNSKGAVFLSDAQRGPATVIDIGGMDNKAISVQDGIPGGFTMGGICAGASGRFLELTARRLGVDITQLGKLALKGDFRNVAMNSYCIVFGTQSLVNSLSMGCKPEDVAMAACHSVAEQVYEQQLQEVEVKEPVIMVGGTSLIEGLPRAMEELLHVKVLVPKNAQYIGAVGAALLVSGLLEG
;
A
#
# COMPACT_ATOMS: atom_id res chain seq x y z
N MET A 1 -13.32 22.81 3.19
CA MET A 1 -13.70 21.41 2.93
C MET A 1 -12.99 20.97 1.67
N ILE A 2 -12.34 19.80 1.69
CA ILE A 2 -11.53 19.32 0.56
C ILE A 2 -12.43 18.98 -0.63
N ARG A 3 -12.04 19.40 -1.82
CA ARG A 3 -12.75 19.19 -3.09
C ARG A 3 -12.04 18.11 -3.89
N ILE A 4 -12.74 17.00 -4.14
CA ILE A 4 -12.22 15.88 -4.92
C ILE A 4 -12.91 15.90 -6.27
N ALA A 5 -12.16 16.17 -7.34
CA ALA A 5 -12.72 16.09 -8.69
C ALA A 5 -12.88 14.62 -9.09
N GLN A 6 -14.10 14.25 -9.49
CA GLN A 6 -14.38 12.91 -9.99
C GLN A 6 -14.26 12.84 -11.52
N LEU A 7 -13.32 12.01 -11.97
CA LEU A 7 -13.08 11.67 -13.35
C LEU A 7 -13.48 10.21 -13.56
N SER A 8 -14.69 9.97 -14.05
CA SER A 8 -15.21 8.62 -14.16
C SER A 8 -16.10 8.40 -15.36
N CYS A 9 -16.22 7.13 -15.76
CA CYS A 9 -17.27 6.66 -16.67
C CYS A 9 -18.20 5.69 -15.94
N GLY A 10 -19.50 5.72 -16.23
CA GLY A 10 -20.43 4.68 -15.79
C GLY A 10 -20.73 4.57 -14.28
N SER A 11 -20.21 5.44 -13.42
CA SER A 11 -20.40 5.36 -11.95
C SER A 11 -21.88 5.45 -11.53
N GLU A 12 -22.66 6.28 -12.21
CA GLU A 12 -24.11 6.41 -11.99
C GLU A 12 -24.85 5.15 -12.45
N TYR A 13 -24.60 4.69 -13.68
CA TYR A 13 -25.23 3.50 -14.26
C TYR A 13 -24.90 2.22 -13.49
N SER A 14 -23.70 2.12 -12.94
CA SER A 14 -23.26 0.99 -12.10
C SER A 14 -23.78 1.07 -10.66
N GLY A 15 -24.51 2.14 -10.29
CA GLY A 15 -25.10 2.29 -8.96
C GLY A 15 -24.11 2.62 -7.84
N ILE A 16 -22.85 2.90 -8.17
CA ILE A 16 -21.79 3.12 -7.16
C ILE A 16 -21.62 4.60 -6.78
N GLN A 17 -22.26 5.53 -7.49
CA GLN A 17 -22.10 6.97 -7.25
C GLN A 17 -22.36 7.37 -5.79
N LYS A 18 -23.42 6.81 -5.19
CA LYS A 18 -23.76 7.06 -3.78
C LYS A 18 -22.68 6.58 -2.81
N GLU A 19 -22.00 5.47 -3.14
CA GLU A 19 -20.93 4.93 -2.32
C GLU A 19 -19.67 5.81 -2.38
N ILE A 20 -19.39 6.40 -3.56
CA ILE A 20 -18.29 7.37 -3.74
C ILE A 20 -18.56 8.62 -2.89
N GLU A 21 -19.77 9.18 -2.99
CA GLU A 21 -20.19 10.37 -2.25
C GLU A 21 -20.16 10.13 -0.74
N ARG A 22 -20.71 9.00 -0.27
CA ARG A 22 -20.70 8.61 1.14
C ARG A 22 -19.27 8.44 1.68
N ALA A 23 -18.37 7.84 0.90
CA ALA A 23 -16.97 7.69 1.31
C ALA A 23 -16.26 9.06 1.41
N ALA A 24 -16.50 9.96 0.45
CA ALA A 24 -15.97 11.32 0.48
C ALA A 24 -16.49 12.14 1.69
N GLU A 25 -17.79 12.08 1.96
CA GLU A 25 -18.41 12.74 3.12
C GLU A 25 -17.82 12.23 4.44
N THR A 26 -17.63 10.91 4.56
CA THR A 26 -17.06 10.27 5.76
C THR A 26 -15.67 10.81 6.09
N VAL A 27 -14.88 11.19 5.08
CA VAL A 27 -13.53 11.77 5.28
C VAL A 27 -13.52 13.31 5.26
N GLY A 28 -14.70 13.95 5.30
CA GLY A 28 -14.83 15.41 5.32
C GLY A 28 -14.46 16.09 4.00
N ALA A 29 -14.65 15.39 2.88
CA ALA A 29 -14.47 15.90 1.53
C ALA A 29 -15.81 15.98 0.78
N LYS A 30 -15.82 16.70 -0.35
CA LYS A 30 -16.94 16.68 -1.30
C LYS A 30 -16.45 16.32 -2.70
N ILE A 31 -17.30 15.60 -3.43
CA ILE A 31 -17.10 15.38 -4.85
C ILE A 31 -17.45 16.67 -5.62
N VAL A 32 -16.63 17.01 -6.61
CA VAL A 32 -16.89 18.09 -7.56
C VAL A 32 -16.73 17.60 -9.00
N TYR A 33 -17.44 18.24 -9.91
CA TYR A 33 -17.42 17.92 -11.33
C TYR A 33 -16.99 19.16 -12.11
N PRO A 34 -15.73 19.24 -12.58
CA PRO A 34 -15.30 20.35 -13.41
C PRO A 34 -16.17 20.43 -14.67
N GLU A 35 -16.67 21.63 -14.95
CA GLU A 35 -17.37 21.91 -16.19
C GLU A 35 -16.38 21.98 -17.35
N VAL A 36 -16.76 21.38 -18.48
CA VAL A 36 -15.99 21.38 -19.73
C VAL A 36 -16.94 21.62 -20.90
N SER A 37 -16.43 22.24 -21.96
CA SER A 37 -17.23 22.50 -23.16
C SER A 37 -17.34 21.25 -24.03
N LEU A 38 -18.34 21.22 -24.92
CA LEU A 38 -18.45 20.14 -25.91
C LEU A 38 -17.24 20.10 -26.85
N GLU A 39 -16.66 21.26 -27.16
CA GLU A 39 -15.47 21.36 -28.01
C GLU A 39 -14.25 20.71 -27.35
N ASP A 40 -14.07 20.89 -26.03
CA ASP A 40 -12.99 20.24 -25.27
C ASP A 40 -13.12 18.72 -25.33
N ILE A 41 -14.34 18.20 -25.13
CA ILE A 41 -14.63 16.75 -25.17
C ILE A 41 -14.32 16.16 -26.55
N LEU A 42 -14.71 16.86 -27.62
CA LEU A 42 -14.51 16.37 -29.00
C LEU A 42 -13.05 16.44 -29.44
N ASN A 43 -12.23 17.32 -28.86
CA ASN A 43 -10.84 17.52 -29.26
C ASN A 43 -9.82 16.88 -28.31
N VAL A 44 -10.26 16.27 -27.21
CA VAL A 44 -9.38 15.77 -26.14
C VAL A 44 -8.36 14.71 -26.60
N GLU A 45 -8.65 14.01 -27.70
CA GLU A 45 -7.72 13.05 -28.32
C GLU A 45 -6.35 13.69 -28.64
N LYS A 46 -6.30 15.00 -28.90
CA LYS A 46 -5.06 15.74 -29.16
C LYS A 46 -4.13 15.83 -27.95
N ASN A 47 -4.68 15.80 -26.73
CA ASN A 47 -3.91 15.90 -25.49
C ASN A 47 -3.33 14.56 -25.06
N PHE A 48 -4.05 13.47 -25.29
CA PHE A 48 -3.68 12.12 -24.83
C PHE A 48 -3.09 11.24 -25.93
N GLY A 49 -3.32 11.56 -27.21
CA GLY A 49 -2.91 10.72 -28.33
C GLY A 49 -3.70 9.40 -28.44
N VAL A 50 -4.79 9.27 -27.69
CA VAL A 50 -5.66 8.08 -27.65
C VAL A 50 -7.09 8.48 -27.97
N LYS A 51 -7.74 7.69 -28.83
CA LYS A 51 -9.13 7.87 -29.23
C LYS A 51 -9.97 6.73 -28.65
N VAL A 52 -11.11 7.08 -28.05
CA VAL A 52 -12.07 6.11 -27.49
C VAL A 52 -13.49 6.40 -27.95
N ALA A 53 -14.29 5.35 -28.07
CA ALA A 53 -15.68 5.47 -28.51
C ALA A 53 -16.61 6.07 -27.43
N SER A 54 -16.28 5.88 -26.15
CA SER A 54 -17.11 6.32 -25.04
C SER A 54 -17.06 7.84 -24.81
N GLY A 55 -18.22 8.49 -24.90
CA GLY A 55 -18.38 9.92 -24.55
C GLY A 55 -18.01 10.23 -23.09
N ASP A 56 -18.34 9.34 -22.16
CA ASP A 56 -17.99 9.50 -20.73
C ASP A 56 -16.47 9.45 -20.50
N LEU A 57 -15.75 8.59 -21.23
CA LEU A 57 -14.28 8.54 -21.16
C LEU A 57 -13.67 9.81 -21.76
N ASN A 58 -14.20 10.32 -22.88
CA ASN A 58 -13.78 11.60 -23.44
C ASN A 58 -14.06 12.77 -22.47
N LEU A 59 -15.20 12.75 -21.78
CA LEU A 59 -15.53 13.72 -20.73
C LEU A 59 -14.56 13.64 -19.55
N ALA A 60 -14.21 12.44 -19.09
CA ALA A 60 -13.25 12.25 -18.01
C ALA A 60 -11.86 12.77 -18.39
N MET A 61 -11.39 12.53 -19.62
CA MET A 61 -10.14 13.08 -20.13
C MET A 61 -10.19 14.62 -20.22
N ALA A 62 -11.28 15.19 -20.73
CA ALA A 62 -11.40 16.64 -20.89
C ALA A 62 -11.40 17.34 -19.52
N ARG A 63 -12.07 16.75 -18.53
CA ARG A 63 -12.02 17.23 -17.14
C ARG A 63 -10.62 17.12 -16.54
N ALA A 64 -9.83 16.10 -16.90
CA ALA A 64 -8.43 16.01 -16.47
C ALA A 64 -7.61 17.20 -16.99
N VAL A 65 -7.74 17.53 -18.28
CA VAL A 65 -7.10 18.72 -18.89
C VAL A 65 -7.53 19.99 -18.14
N ARG A 66 -8.84 20.15 -17.93
CA ARG A 66 -9.39 21.31 -17.23
C ARG A 66 -8.83 21.51 -15.83
N ILE A 67 -8.68 20.43 -15.06
CA ILE A 67 -8.12 20.46 -13.70
C ILE A 67 -6.64 20.85 -13.72
N VAL A 68 -5.87 20.32 -14.66
CA VAL A 68 -4.44 20.64 -14.81
C VAL A 68 -4.26 22.13 -15.16
N GLU A 69 -5.08 22.66 -16.06
CA GLU A 69 -5.05 24.07 -16.45
C GLU A 69 -5.58 25.01 -15.36
N ASN A 70 -6.47 24.52 -14.49
CA ASN A 70 -7.13 25.30 -13.45
C ASN A 70 -7.08 24.56 -12.11
N PRO A 71 -5.90 24.47 -11.46
CA PRO A 71 -5.71 23.68 -10.24
C PRO A 71 -6.62 24.10 -9.08
N ASP A 72 -7.06 25.35 -9.05
CA ASP A 72 -7.96 25.87 -8.00
C ASP A 72 -9.36 25.25 -8.03
N LEU A 73 -9.72 24.46 -9.05
CA LEU A 73 -11.03 23.79 -9.14
C LEU A 73 -11.16 22.62 -8.15
N ALA A 74 -10.06 21.94 -7.82
CA ALA A 74 -10.07 20.78 -6.93
C ALA A 74 -8.74 20.60 -6.19
N ASP A 75 -8.83 20.10 -4.96
CA ASP A 75 -7.65 19.89 -4.12
C ASP A 75 -7.06 18.48 -4.33
N ALA A 76 -7.86 17.55 -4.87
CA ALA A 76 -7.47 16.19 -5.25
C ALA A 76 -8.32 15.66 -6.41
N VAL A 77 -7.88 14.58 -7.04
CA VAL A 77 -8.59 13.90 -8.13
C VAL A 77 -8.82 12.43 -7.80
N ILE A 78 -10.00 11.93 -8.12
CA ILE A 78 -10.28 10.50 -8.17
C ILE A 78 -10.64 10.09 -9.60
N VAL A 79 -9.91 9.11 -10.13
CA VAL A 79 -10.11 8.53 -11.46
C VAL A 79 -10.73 7.15 -11.28
N MET A 80 -11.96 6.96 -11.75
CA MET A 80 -12.71 5.72 -11.53
C MET A 80 -13.31 5.19 -12.82
N THR A 81 -12.96 3.97 -13.21
CA THR A 81 -13.54 3.34 -14.40
C THR A 81 -13.88 1.87 -14.16
N CYS A 82 -14.79 1.32 -14.97
CA CYS A 82 -15.28 -0.05 -14.81
C CYS A 82 -14.18 -1.08 -15.14
N PHE A 83 -14.08 -2.13 -14.32
CA PHE A 83 -13.07 -3.19 -14.47
C PHE A 83 -13.19 -4.02 -15.76
N ARG A 84 -14.37 -4.03 -16.41
CA ARG A 84 -14.64 -4.88 -17.59
C ARG A 84 -14.27 -4.25 -18.92
N CYS A 85 -13.97 -2.95 -18.94
CA CYS A 85 -13.77 -2.21 -20.18
C CYS A 85 -12.28 -1.95 -20.43
N ALA A 86 -11.76 -2.45 -21.54
CA ALA A 86 -10.36 -2.28 -21.91
C ALA A 86 -10.01 -0.81 -22.19
N GLU A 87 -10.88 -0.08 -22.90
CA GLU A 87 -10.71 1.37 -23.11
C GLU A 87 -10.65 2.11 -21.76
N ALA A 88 -11.51 1.74 -20.82
CA ALA A 88 -11.55 2.31 -19.48
C ALA A 88 -10.26 2.07 -18.68
N ALA A 89 -9.61 0.91 -18.83
CA ALA A 89 -8.33 0.63 -18.19
C ALA A 89 -7.21 1.52 -18.75
N ILE A 90 -7.14 1.64 -20.08
CA ILE A 90 -6.17 2.51 -20.77
C ILE A 90 -6.37 3.97 -20.35
N ILE A 91 -7.59 4.48 -20.48
CA ILE A 91 -7.89 5.89 -20.17
C ILE A 91 -7.66 6.21 -18.69
N ARG A 92 -7.98 5.29 -17.78
CA ARG A 92 -7.68 5.46 -16.35
C ARG A 92 -6.18 5.65 -16.09
N SER A 93 -5.34 4.87 -16.76
CA SER A 93 -3.88 5.00 -16.69
C SER A 93 -3.40 6.32 -17.29
N GLU A 94 -3.87 6.66 -18.49
CA GLU A 94 -3.46 7.87 -19.21
C GLU A 94 -3.89 9.16 -18.49
N ILE A 95 -5.11 9.23 -17.94
CA ILE A 95 -5.55 10.37 -17.11
C ILE A 95 -4.65 10.55 -15.89
N ARG A 96 -4.36 9.45 -15.18
CA ARG A 96 -3.49 9.49 -13.99
C ARG A 96 -2.10 10.01 -14.35
N LYS A 97 -1.51 9.46 -15.41
CA LYS A 97 -0.19 9.85 -15.92
C LYS A 97 -0.17 11.32 -16.31
N PHE A 98 -1.15 11.76 -17.11
CA PHE A 98 -1.26 13.15 -17.56
C PHE A 98 -1.30 14.14 -16.39
N ILE A 99 -2.14 13.89 -15.38
CA ILE A 99 -2.25 14.77 -14.21
C ILE A 99 -0.94 14.76 -13.40
N HIS A 100 -0.27 13.62 -13.29
CA HIS A 100 1.01 13.50 -12.59
C HIS A 100 2.14 14.28 -13.28
N GLU A 101 2.21 14.21 -14.62
CA GLU A 101 3.25 14.89 -15.40
C GLU A 101 3.07 16.41 -15.45
N HIS A 102 1.83 16.89 -15.37
CA HIS A 102 1.50 18.31 -15.59
C HIS A 102 1.03 19.05 -14.32
N SER A 103 0.86 18.36 -13.20
CA SER A 103 0.39 18.97 -11.95
C SER A 103 0.95 18.29 -10.72
N ARG A 104 0.76 18.92 -9.55
CA ARG A 104 1.04 18.31 -8.24
C ARG A 104 -0.23 17.90 -7.51
N ILE A 105 -1.34 17.77 -8.23
CA ILE A 105 -2.62 17.42 -7.62
C ILE A 105 -2.59 15.92 -7.29
N PRO A 106 -2.89 15.51 -6.05
CA PRO A 106 -2.95 14.10 -5.69
C PRO A 106 -4.02 13.37 -6.49
N VAL A 107 -3.67 12.21 -7.04
CA VAL A 107 -4.58 11.39 -7.85
C VAL A 107 -4.74 10.01 -7.23
N LEU A 108 -5.98 9.64 -6.95
CA LEU A 108 -6.36 8.27 -6.65
C LEU A 108 -6.95 7.63 -7.91
N SER A 109 -6.46 6.46 -8.30
CA SER A 109 -7.00 5.69 -9.41
C SER A 109 -7.64 4.40 -8.89
N TYR A 110 -8.83 4.05 -9.39
CA TYR A 110 -9.53 2.83 -8.97
C TYR A 110 -10.35 2.20 -10.09
N SER A 111 -10.22 0.87 -10.22
CA SER A 111 -11.04 0.04 -11.09
C SER A 111 -12.22 -0.50 -10.28
N PHE A 112 -13.44 -0.01 -10.56
CA PHE A 112 -14.61 -0.36 -9.76
C PHE A 112 -15.40 -1.53 -10.35
N THR A 113 -16.13 -2.21 -9.46
CA THR A 113 -17.19 -3.17 -9.80
C THR A 113 -18.55 -2.65 -9.34
N GLU A 114 -19.64 -3.20 -9.86
CA GLU A 114 -21.01 -2.98 -9.36
C GLU A 114 -21.24 -3.37 -7.89
N ARG A 115 -20.25 -3.97 -7.20
CA ARG A 115 -20.30 -4.30 -5.77
C ARG A 115 -19.41 -3.39 -4.91
N THR A 116 -18.82 -2.35 -5.49
CA THR A 116 -17.95 -1.42 -4.76
C THR A 116 -18.77 -0.71 -3.67
N THR A 117 -18.31 -0.77 -2.43
CA THR A 117 -18.96 -0.12 -1.27
C THR A 117 -18.14 1.05 -0.75
N ALA A 118 -18.77 1.95 0.01
CA ALA A 118 -18.11 3.07 0.66
C ALA A 118 -16.98 2.60 1.60
N GLU A 119 -17.16 1.49 2.31
CA GLU A 119 -16.14 0.92 3.18
C GLU A 119 -14.90 0.47 2.39
N THR A 120 -15.09 -0.04 1.17
CA THR A 120 -13.98 -0.43 0.27
C THR A 120 -13.20 0.79 -0.23
N LEU A 121 -13.90 1.92 -0.40
CA LEU A 121 -13.32 3.19 -0.83
C LEU A 121 -12.73 4.00 0.32
N LEU A 122 -13.13 3.74 1.57
CA LEU A 122 -12.83 4.59 2.71
C LEU A 122 -11.33 4.80 2.91
N THR A 123 -10.53 3.74 3.02
CA THR A 123 -9.06 3.87 3.17
C THR A 123 -8.44 4.64 2.00
N ARG A 124 -8.99 4.48 0.79
CA ARG A 124 -8.49 5.17 -0.39
C ARG A 124 -8.79 6.67 -0.34
N MET A 125 -10.00 7.02 0.06
CA MET A 125 -10.43 8.40 0.31
C MET A 125 -9.64 9.03 1.46
N GLU A 126 -9.39 8.29 2.53
CA GLU A 126 -8.58 8.72 3.68
C GLU A 126 -7.14 9.05 3.24
N ALA A 127 -6.49 8.17 2.47
CA ALA A 127 -5.15 8.39 1.95
C ALA A 127 -5.11 9.64 1.05
N LEU A 128 -6.07 9.79 0.14
CA LEU A 128 -6.16 10.95 -0.76
C LEU A 128 -6.33 12.26 0.02
N VAL A 129 -7.26 12.31 0.98
CA VAL A 129 -7.49 13.46 1.85
C VAL A 129 -6.28 13.76 2.72
N THR A 130 -5.60 12.73 3.22
CA THR A 130 -4.38 12.86 4.02
C THR A 130 -3.28 13.55 3.23
N THR A 131 -3.08 13.15 1.98
CA THR A 131 -2.07 13.78 1.10
C THR A 131 -2.30 15.27 0.91
N VAL A 132 -3.56 15.69 0.82
CA VAL A 132 -3.93 17.11 0.71
C VAL A 132 -3.75 17.82 2.06
N LYS A 133 -4.35 17.29 3.14
CA LYS A 133 -4.45 17.95 4.43
C LYS A 133 -3.11 18.04 5.17
N TYR A 134 -2.29 17.00 5.06
CA TYR A 134 -1.06 16.85 5.84
C TYR A 134 0.19 16.96 4.97
N ARG A 135 0.12 17.63 3.81
CA ARG A 135 1.25 17.78 2.89
C ARG A 135 2.55 18.23 3.56
N GLY A 136 2.48 19.20 4.48
CA GLY A 136 3.64 19.67 5.23
C GLY A 136 4.21 18.61 6.19
N LEU A 137 3.36 17.78 6.79
CA LEU A 137 3.79 16.64 7.61
C LEU A 137 4.47 15.57 6.77
N LEU A 138 3.92 15.28 5.58
CA LEU A 138 4.44 14.28 4.66
C LEU A 138 5.76 14.70 4.01
N ALA A 139 6.00 15.99 3.83
CA ALA A 139 7.27 16.53 3.33
C ALA A 139 8.44 16.36 4.31
N ARG A 140 8.20 15.93 5.55
CA ARG A 140 9.28 15.73 6.53
C ARG A 140 10.15 14.53 6.15
N GLU A 141 11.45 14.77 6.15
CA GLU A 141 12.47 13.74 5.86
C GLU A 141 13.18 13.25 7.12
N ARG A 142 12.91 13.85 8.28
CA ARG A 142 13.62 13.58 9.53
C ARG A 142 12.67 13.42 10.70
N GLN A 143 12.91 12.38 11.48
CA GLN A 143 12.34 12.18 12.81
C GLN A 143 13.21 12.95 13.81
N LYS A 144 12.58 13.67 14.74
CA LYS A 144 13.24 14.44 15.80
C LYS A 144 12.68 14.05 17.17
N GLY A 145 13.53 14.13 18.19
CA GLY A 145 13.11 13.87 19.57
C GLY A 145 12.80 12.40 19.81
N LEU A 146 12.15 12.11 20.93
CA LEU A 146 11.83 10.75 21.38
C LEU A 146 10.35 10.45 21.12
N THR A 147 10.06 9.75 20.04
CA THR A 147 8.69 9.41 19.62
C THR A 147 8.52 7.91 19.43
N ALA A 148 7.29 7.43 19.62
CA ALA A 148 6.93 6.05 19.36
C ALA A 148 5.95 5.91 18.20
N GLY A 149 6.01 4.76 17.55
CA GLY A 149 5.02 4.35 16.56
C GLY A 149 4.47 2.97 16.90
N ILE A 150 3.18 2.76 16.64
CA ILE A 150 2.51 1.47 16.80
C ILE A 150 1.75 1.14 15.51
N ASP A 151 2.09 0.00 14.89
CA ASP A 151 1.36 -0.59 13.78
C ASP A 151 0.54 -1.78 14.29
N SER A 152 -0.78 -1.58 14.42
CA SER A 152 -1.71 -2.63 14.83
C SER A 152 -2.28 -3.33 13.60
N GLY A 153 -1.46 -4.20 13.00
CA GLY A 153 -1.81 -5.00 11.82
C GLY A 153 -2.75 -6.17 12.13
N SER A 154 -3.26 -6.80 11.07
CA SER A 154 -4.24 -7.90 11.15
C SER A 154 -3.65 -9.20 11.70
N THR A 155 -2.37 -9.48 11.43
CA THR A 155 -1.67 -10.69 11.87
C THR A 155 -0.67 -10.42 12.99
N THR A 156 0.00 -9.26 12.95
CA THR A 156 1.04 -8.90 13.91
C THR A 156 0.97 -7.42 14.25
N THR A 157 1.22 -7.12 15.52
CA THR A 157 1.31 -5.77 16.07
C THR A 157 2.78 -5.43 16.34
N LYS A 158 3.22 -4.27 15.88
CA LYS A 158 4.61 -3.83 16.01
C LYS A 158 4.68 -2.46 16.64
N SER A 159 5.74 -2.21 17.40
CA SER A 159 6.06 -0.89 17.92
C SER A 159 7.54 -0.58 17.73
N VAL A 160 7.84 0.69 17.52
CA VAL A 160 9.21 1.21 17.50
C VAL A 160 9.32 2.46 18.37
N ILE A 161 10.47 2.60 19.03
CA ILE A 161 10.90 3.84 19.67
C ILE A 161 12.00 4.44 18.81
N MET A 162 11.84 5.71 18.44
CA MET A 162 12.83 6.43 17.65
C MET A 162 13.38 7.65 18.40
N ARG A 163 14.68 7.88 18.25
CA ARG A 163 15.39 9.09 18.68
C ARG A 163 16.23 9.63 17.54
N ASP A 164 15.92 10.84 17.08
CA ASP A 164 16.68 11.59 16.08
C ASP A 164 17.08 10.76 14.83
N ASN A 165 16.09 10.11 14.21
CA ASN A 165 16.18 9.17 13.07
C ASN A 165 16.60 7.73 13.39
N GLU A 166 17.07 7.45 14.60
CA GLU A 166 17.50 6.11 14.97
C GLU A 166 16.38 5.31 15.62
N VAL A 167 16.19 4.06 15.19
CA VAL A 167 15.34 3.09 15.89
C VAL A 167 16.14 2.53 17.06
N ILE A 168 15.75 2.90 18.28
CA ILE A 168 16.46 2.51 19.52
C ILE A 168 15.76 1.37 20.27
N GLY A 169 14.51 1.06 19.92
CA GLY A 169 13.77 -0.06 20.50
C GLY A 169 12.68 -0.56 19.58
N THR A 170 12.42 -1.86 19.60
CA THR A 170 11.41 -2.52 18.76
C THR A 170 10.64 -3.57 19.54
N GLY A 171 9.37 -3.73 19.23
CA GLY A 171 8.53 -4.83 19.69
C GLY A 171 7.71 -5.40 18.55
N TRP A 172 7.57 -6.72 18.50
CA TRP A 172 6.82 -7.44 17.46
C TRP A 172 6.14 -8.64 18.09
N VAL A 173 4.81 -8.63 18.09
CA VAL A 173 3.98 -9.71 18.67
C VAL A 173 2.86 -10.12 17.70
N PRO A 174 2.34 -11.35 17.80
CA PRO A 174 1.11 -11.74 17.12
C PRO A 174 -0.06 -10.86 17.57
N THR A 175 -0.88 -10.40 16.62
CA THR A 175 -2.13 -9.70 16.96
C THR A 175 -3.16 -10.72 17.39
N THR A 176 -3.60 -10.63 18.64
CA THR A 176 -4.69 -11.47 19.18
C THR A 176 -5.79 -10.55 19.73
N GLU A 177 -5.62 -10.09 20.96
CA GLU A 177 -6.42 -9.02 21.54
C GLU A 177 -5.76 -7.68 21.18
N VAL A 178 -6.41 -6.86 20.35
CA VAL A 178 -5.82 -5.66 19.72
C VAL A 178 -5.13 -4.72 20.72
N LEU A 179 -5.82 -4.39 21.83
CA LEU A 179 -5.26 -3.47 22.84
C LEU A 179 -4.07 -4.06 23.58
N LYS A 180 -4.22 -5.29 24.07
CA LYS A 180 -3.16 -6.01 24.78
C LYS A 180 -1.93 -6.23 23.90
N SER A 181 -2.13 -6.61 22.63
CA SER A 181 -1.05 -6.82 21.67
C SER A 181 -0.28 -5.50 21.40
N ALA A 182 -0.99 -4.37 21.37
CA ALA A 182 -0.38 -3.05 21.23
C ALA A 182 0.41 -2.64 22.49
N GLU A 183 -0.11 -2.91 23.69
CA GLU A 183 0.60 -2.70 24.95
C GLU A 183 1.86 -3.57 25.04
N ASP A 184 1.74 -4.88 24.77
CA ASP A 184 2.86 -5.83 24.80
C ASP A 184 3.97 -5.43 23.82
N ALA A 185 3.61 -5.03 22.58
CA ALA A 185 4.58 -4.57 21.60
C ALA A 185 5.25 -3.26 22.04
N PHE A 186 4.49 -2.33 22.60
CA PHE A 186 5.01 -1.03 23.04
C PHE A 186 5.94 -1.17 24.25
N ASP A 187 5.56 -1.98 25.23
CA ASP A 187 6.36 -2.26 26.42
C ASP A 187 7.67 -2.98 26.06
N ALA A 188 7.63 -3.92 25.11
CA ALA A 188 8.84 -4.55 24.57
C ALA A 188 9.77 -3.53 23.91
N ALA A 189 9.23 -2.59 23.12
CA ALA A 189 10.02 -1.55 22.47
C ALA A 189 10.63 -0.57 23.49
N ILE A 190 9.88 -0.16 24.51
CA ILE A 190 10.37 0.69 25.61
C ILE A 190 11.49 -0.01 26.38
N LYS A 191 11.29 -1.28 26.74
CA LYS A 191 12.29 -2.08 27.46
C LYS A 191 13.58 -2.22 26.67
N MET A 192 13.48 -2.48 25.36
CA MET A 192 14.65 -2.55 24.48
C MET A 192 15.38 -1.20 24.36
N ALA A 193 14.63 -0.10 24.32
CA ALA A 193 15.19 1.25 24.27
C ALA A 193 15.85 1.70 25.59
N GLY A 194 15.57 1.03 26.70
CA GLY A 194 16.14 1.37 28.02
C GLY A 194 15.64 2.71 28.57
N ILE A 195 14.42 3.11 28.21
CA ILE A 195 13.79 4.38 28.63
C ILE A 195 12.54 4.11 29.48
N LYS A 196 11.98 5.16 30.07
CA LYS A 196 10.67 5.14 30.72
C LYS A 196 9.58 5.61 29.75
N LYS A 197 8.36 5.13 29.96
CA LYS A 197 7.19 5.47 29.12
C LYS A 197 6.90 6.97 29.13
N GLU A 198 7.12 7.64 30.26
CA GLU A 198 6.88 9.08 30.46
C GLU A 198 7.85 9.96 29.66
N GLU A 199 8.96 9.41 29.17
CA GLU A 199 9.91 10.13 28.32
C GLU A 199 9.43 10.24 26.86
N ILE A 200 8.47 9.42 26.45
CA ILE A 200 7.92 9.44 25.09
C ILE A 200 7.13 10.73 24.88
N GLN A 201 7.59 11.56 23.93
CA GLN A 201 7.01 12.88 23.68
C GLN A 201 5.72 12.82 22.86
N ALA A 202 5.61 11.83 21.96
CA ALA A 202 4.40 11.58 21.20
C ALA A 202 4.36 10.15 20.65
N VAL A 203 3.12 9.64 20.46
CA VAL A 203 2.86 8.33 19.86
C VAL A 203 2.00 8.49 18.61
N GLY A 204 2.45 7.90 17.50
CA GLY A 204 1.68 7.72 16.28
C GLY A 204 1.17 6.28 16.15
N VAL A 205 -0.03 6.10 15.61
CA VAL A 205 -0.65 4.78 15.46
C VAL A 205 -1.18 4.58 14.04
N THR A 206 -0.94 3.40 13.49
CA THR A 206 -1.40 2.95 12.16
C THR A 206 -1.91 1.50 12.18
N GLY A 207 -2.29 0.99 11.01
CA GLY A 207 -2.84 -0.35 10.80
C GLY A 207 -4.36 -0.45 11.03
N TYR A 208 -4.88 -1.66 10.91
CA TYR A 208 -6.31 -1.98 11.07
C TYR A 208 -6.86 -1.62 12.45
N GLY A 209 -6.07 -1.81 13.51
CA GLY A 209 -6.48 -1.51 14.89
C GLY A 209 -6.30 -0.04 15.31
N ARG A 210 -5.86 0.84 14.41
CA ARG A 210 -5.37 2.19 14.75
C ARG A 210 -6.34 3.05 15.56
N PHE A 211 -7.64 2.98 15.27
CA PHE A 211 -8.62 3.80 15.95
C PHE A 211 -8.86 3.34 17.39
N LEU A 212 -8.89 2.03 17.62
CA LEU A 212 -9.07 1.45 18.95
C LEU A 212 -7.84 1.72 19.82
N VAL A 213 -6.65 1.39 19.29
CA VAL A 213 -5.37 1.61 19.98
C VAL A 213 -5.14 3.11 20.21
N GLY A 214 -5.32 3.93 19.17
CA GLY A 214 -5.09 5.37 19.24
C GLY A 214 -5.98 6.08 20.26
N LYS A 215 -7.25 5.68 20.39
CA LYS A 215 -8.12 6.20 21.46
C LYS A 215 -7.67 5.75 22.85
N HIS A 216 -7.32 4.48 22.99
CA HIS A 216 -6.90 3.90 24.27
C HIS A 216 -5.64 4.55 24.85
N ILE A 217 -4.65 4.85 24.00
CA ILE A 217 -3.38 5.46 24.44
C ILE A 217 -3.35 6.98 24.27
N ASN A 218 -4.46 7.60 23.86
CA ASN A 218 -4.55 9.01 23.52
C ASN A 218 -3.44 9.45 22.53
N ALA A 219 -3.31 8.72 21.42
CA ALA A 219 -2.28 8.93 20.42
C ALA A 219 -2.41 10.31 19.76
N ARG A 220 -1.27 10.99 19.57
CA ARG A 220 -1.22 12.33 18.95
C ARG A 220 -1.46 12.27 17.43
N LEU A 221 -1.18 11.12 16.82
CA LEU A 221 -1.45 10.84 15.41
C LEU A 221 -2.11 9.48 15.25
N ILE A 222 -3.26 9.43 14.58
CA ILE A 222 -3.91 8.20 14.13
C ILE A 222 -4.01 8.30 12.62
N GLN A 223 -3.26 7.48 11.89
CA GLN A 223 -3.10 7.62 10.45
C GLN A 223 -3.21 6.27 9.73
N GLU A 224 -3.86 6.26 8.57
CA GLU A 224 -4.00 5.07 7.74
C GLU A 224 -2.66 4.56 7.20
N GLU A 225 -2.60 3.28 6.83
CA GLU A 225 -1.35 2.56 6.58
C GLU A 225 -0.69 2.87 5.24
N ILE A 226 -1.40 3.26 4.18
CA ILE A 226 -0.82 3.58 2.87
C ILE A 226 0.19 4.71 3.00
N THR A 227 -0.21 5.82 3.62
CA THR A 227 0.65 6.99 3.82
C THR A 227 1.80 6.69 4.77
N VAL A 228 1.50 6.02 5.88
CA VAL A 228 2.49 5.71 6.91
C VAL A 228 3.54 4.72 6.39
N ASN A 229 3.10 3.64 5.73
CA ASN A 229 3.97 2.63 5.16
C ASN A 229 4.83 3.21 4.04
N SER A 230 4.27 4.08 3.19
CA SER A 230 5.05 4.78 2.16
C SER A 230 6.20 5.56 2.79
N LYS A 231 5.89 6.39 3.81
CA LYS A 231 6.88 7.20 4.52
C LYS A 231 7.92 6.34 5.24
N GLY A 232 7.49 5.29 5.93
CA GLY A 232 8.41 4.38 6.62
C GLY A 232 9.34 3.64 5.66
N ALA A 233 8.81 3.15 4.53
CA ALA A 233 9.57 2.41 3.53
C ALA A 233 10.66 3.28 2.89
N VAL A 234 10.31 4.48 2.43
CA VAL A 234 11.31 5.38 1.81
C VAL A 234 12.30 5.93 2.82
N PHE A 235 11.89 6.13 4.07
CA PHE A 235 12.78 6.59 5.14
C PHE A 235 13.85 5.55 5.47
N LEU A 236 13.45 4.28 5.68
CA LEU A 236 14.40 3.20 5.98
C LEU A 236 15.30 2.83 4.80
N SER A 237 14.90 3.23 3.59
CA SER A 237 15.62 2.94 2.34
C SER A 237 16.49 4.10 1.85
N ASP A 238 16.53 5.23 2.58
CA ASP A 238 17.17 6.48 2.14
C ASP A 238 16.70 6.94 0.74
N ALA A 239 15.42 6.71 0.43
CA ALA A 239 14.78 6.94 -0.86
C ALA A 239 13.66 7.97 -0.77
N GLN A 240 13.80 8.95 0.13
CA GLN A 240 12.73 9.92 0.44
C GLN A 240 12.48 10.96 -0.66
N ARG A 241 13.36 11.07 -1.65
CA ARG A 241 13.26 11.99 -2.79
C ARG A 241 13.20 11.24 -4.10
N GLY A 242 12.43 11.76 -5.04
CA GLY A 242 12.20 11.14 -6.34
C GLY A 242 11.15 10.03 -6.28
N PRO A 243 11.04 9.26 -7.37
CA PRO A 243 10.08 8.18 -7.47
C PRO A 243 10.57 6.92 -6.75
N ALA A 244 9.64 6.09 -6.27
CA ALA A 244 9.91 4.75 -5.76
C ALA A 244 8.65 3.87 -5.87
N THR A 245 8.82 2.56 -5.78
CA THR A 245 7.69 1.61 -5.62
C THR A 245 7.83 0.89 -4.30
N VAL A 246 6.78 0.86 -3.49
CA VAL A 246 6.73 0.09 -2.25
C VAL A 246 5.83 -1.12 -2.45
N ILE A 247 6.34 -2.31 -2.18
CA ILE A 247 5.61 -3.58 -2.21
C ILE A 247 5.55 -4.14 -0.79
N ASP A 248 4.37 -4.11 -0.17
CA ASP A 248 4.11 -4.62 1.18
C ASP A 248 3.25 -5.89 1.06
N ILE A 249 3.87 -7.07 1.21
CA ILE A 249 3.17 -8.34 1.25
C ILE A 249 2.96 -8.72 2.71
N GLY A 250 1.76 -8.49 3.21
CA GLY A 250 1.39 -8.73 4.60
C GLY A 250 1.04 -10.19 4.89
N GLY A 251 0.50 -10.42 6.09
CA GLY A 251 0.02 -11.74 6.49
C GLY A 251 -1.28 -12.17 5.81
N MET A 252 -2.15 -11.21 5.48
CA MET A 252 -3.47 -11.46 4.86
C MET A 252 -3.82 -10.51 3.71
N ASP A 253 -3.09 -9.41 3.55
CA ASP A 253 -3.31 -8.38 2.53
C ASP A 253 -1.98 -7.97 1.92
N ASN A 254 -2.05 -7.48 0.69
CA ASN A 254 -0.89 -7.02 -0.07
C ASN A 254 -1.13 -5.62 -0.60
N LYS A 255 -0.06 -4.87 -0.78
CA LYS A 255 -0.09 -3.50 -1.31
C LYS A 255 1.05 -3.28 -2.27
N ALA A 256 0.75 -2.60 -3.36
CA ALA A 256 1.74 -1.96 -4.21
C ALA A 256 1.45 -0.47 -4.22
N ILE A 257 2.45 0.37 -3.98
CA ILE A 257 2.30 1.81 -3.85
C ILE A 257 3.38 2.49 -4.68
N SER A 258 2.99 3.30 -5.66
CA SER A 258 3.89 4.27 -6.26
C SER A 258 4.08 5.45 -5.31
N VAL A 259 5.31 5.89 -5.13
CA VAL A 259 5.67 6.95 -4.20
C VAL A 259 6.46 8.01 -4.96
N GLN A 260 6.19 9.28 -4.67
CA GLN A 260 6.94 10.42 -5.17
C GLN A 260 7.29 11.33 -3.99
N ASP A 261 8.59 11.54 -3.73
CA ASP A 261 9.08 12.37 -2.61
C ASP A 261 8.49 11.94 -1.25
N GLY A 262 8.37 10.63 -1.04
CA GLY A 262 7.76 10.03 0.15
C GLY A 262 6.24 10.14 0.24
N ILE A 263 5.57 10.75 -0.73
CA ILE A 263 4.12 10.89 -0.78
C ILE A 263 3.53 9.75 -1.62
N PRO A 264 2.52 9.00 -1.12
CA PRO A 264 1.85 7.98 -1.92
C PRO A 264 1.11 8.59 -3.12
N GLY A 265 1.30 8.00 -4.29
CA GLY A 265 0.57 8.29 -5.52
C GLY A 265 -0.53 7.24 -5.76
N GLY A 266 -0.43 6.52 -6.88
CA GLY A 266 -1.31 5.39 -7.17
C GLY A 266 -0.93 4.15 -6.37
N PHE A 267 -1.93 3.40 -5.90
CA PHE A 267 -1.70 2.19 -5.13
C PHE A 267 -2.82 1.17 -5.32
N THR A 268 -2.48 -0.09 -5.08
CA THR A 268 -3.42 -1.19 -4.89
C THR A 268 -3.35 -1.67 -3.44
N MET A 269 -4.48 -2.14 -2.93
CA MET A 269 -4.59 -2.70 -1.58
C MET A 269 -5.63 -3.81 -1.63
N GLY A 270 -5.24 -4.99 -1.16
CA GLY A 270 -6.05 -6.20 -1.26
C GLY A 270 -6.22 -6.68 -2.70
N GLY A 271 -7.27 -7.48 -2.94
CA GLY A 271 -7.62 -7.96 -4.28
C GLY A 271 -7.00 -9.30 -4.67
N ILE A 272 -6.02 -9.80 -3.89
CA ILE A 272 -5.47 -11.14 -4.07
C ILE A 272 -5.92 -12.01 -2.89
N CYS A 273 -6.35 -13.24 -3.19
CA CYS A 273 -6.72 -14.24 -2.20
C CYS A 273 -5.57 -14.50 -1.21
N ALA A 274 -5.86 -15.09 -0.05
CA ALA A 274 -4.87 -15.48 0.96
C ALA A 274 -3.70 -16.35 0.41
N GLY A 275 -3.84 -16.89 -0.80
CA GLY A 275 -2.80 -17.59 -1.53
C GLY A 275 -1.57 -16.75 -1.88
N ALA A 276 -1.67 -15.42 -2.00
CA ALA A 276 -0.54 -14.52 -2.25
C ALA A 276 -0.06 -13.78 -1.00
N SER A 277 -0.17 -14.38 0.18
CA SER A 277 0.16 -13.69 1.44
C SER A 277 1.16 -14.48 2.28
N GLY A 278 1.69 -13.84 3.33
CA GLY A 278 2.52 -14.50 4.32
C GLY A 278 1.86 -15.75 4.93
N ARG A 279 0.52 -15.81 4.97
CA ARG A 279 -0.19 -17.01 5.46
C ARG A 279 0.09 -18.26 4.64
N PHE A 280 0.22 -18.14 3.32
CA PHE A 280 0.57 -19.28 2.47
C PHE A 280 2.01 -19.75 2.72
N LEU A 281 2.93 -18.81 2.95
CA LEU A 281 4.32 -19.11 3.29
C LEU A 281 4.44 -19.76 4.69
N GLU A 282 3.62 -19.36 5.66
CA GLU A 282 3.53 -20.05 6.96
C GLU A 282 3.07 -21.51 6.81
N LEU A 283 2.04 -21.77 5.99
CA LEU A 283 1.58 -23.13 5.72
C LEU A 283 2.66 -23.96 5.01
N THR A 284 3.37 -23.34 4.07
CA THR A 284 4.51 -23.94 3.36
C THR A 284 5.60 -24.34 4.35
N ALA A 285 6.06 -23.43 5.20
CA ALA A 285 7.09 -23.70 6.21
C ALA A 285 6.70 -24.86 7.13
N ARG A 286 5.47 -24.83 7.66
CA ARG A 286 4.93 -25.92 8.50
C ARG A 286 4.93 -27.26 7.78
N ARG A 287 4.52 -27.29 6.50
CA ARG A 287 4.45 -28.53 5.74
C ARG A 287 5.84 -29.08 5.39
N LEU A 288 6.82 -28.22 5.21
CA LEU A 288 8.23 -28.60 5.03
C LEU A 288 8.95 -28.93 6.34
N GLY A 289 8.29 -28.74 7.50
CA GLY A 289 8.86 -29.04 8.81
C GLY A 289 9.96 -28.05 9.24
N VAL A 290 9.91 -26.81 8.76
CA VAL A 290 10.88 -25.75 9.10
C VAL A 290 10.20 -24.56 9.77
N ASP A 291 10.97 -23.77 10.52
CA ASP A 291 10.49 -22.49 11.01
C ASP A 291 10.36 -21.47 9.87
N ILE A 292 9.42 -20.53 9.98
CA ILE A 292 9.21 -19.51 8.94
C ILE A 292 10.47 -18.67 8.67
N THR A 293 11.30 -18.44 9.70
CA THR A 293 12.58 -17.72 9.56
C THR A 293 13.64 -18.50 8.77
N GLN A 294 13.46 -19.82 8.60
CA GLN A 294 14.34 -20.68 7.84
C GLN A 294 13.88 -20.85 6.38
N LEU A 295 12.62 -20.55 6.08
CA LEU A 295 12.01 -20.77 4.76
C LEU A 295 12.76 -20.02 3.65
N GLY A 296 13.18 -18.77 3.90
CA GLY A 296 13.90 -17.97 2.91
C GLY A 296 15.22 -18.61 2.47
N LYS A 297 16.05 -19.00 3.44
CA LYS A 297 17.33 -19.68 3.18
C LYS A 297 17.18 -21.06 2.55
N LEU A 298 16.07 -21.74 2.83
CA LEU A 298 15.72 -23.00 2.17
C LEU A 298 15.35 -22.76 0.71
N ALA A 299 14.49 -21.77 0.44
CA ALA A 299 14.07 -21.39 -0.90
C ALA A 299 15.25 -21.00 -1.79
N LEU A 300 16.23 -20.25 -1.28
CA LEU A 300 17.42 -19.87 -2.05
C LEU A 300 18.29 -21.04 -2.56
N LYS A 301 18.06 -22.27 -2.07
CA LYS A 301 18.77 -23.47 -2.53
C LYS A 301 18.04 -24.22 -3.64
N GLY A 302 16.77 -23.89 -3.90
CA GLY A 302 15.91 -24.56 -4.87
C GLY A 302 15.73 -23.78 -6.16
N ASP A 303 15.07 -24.41 -7.12
CA ASP A 303 14.61 -23.77 -8.36
C ASP A 303 13.10 -23.95 -8.48
N PHE A 304 12.36 -22.84 -8.61
CA PHE A 304 10.91 -22.86 -8.73
C PHE A 304 10.43 -23.65 -9.96
N ARG A 305 11.26 -23.76 -11.02
CA ARG A 305 10.91 -24.46 -12.27
C ARG A 305 10.79 -25.98 -12.10
N ASN A 306 11.36 -26.52 -11.03
CA ASN A 306 11.26 -27.95 -10.70
C ASN A 306 9.90 -28.33 -10.10
N VAL A 307 9.06 -27.36 -9.74
CA VAL A 307 7.79 -27.57 -9.05
C VAL A 307 6.70 -26.71 -9.68
N ALA A 308 5.72 -27.34 -10.32
CA ALA A 308 4.54 -26.65 -10.81
C ALA A 308 3.62 -26.26 -9.62
N MET A 309 3.77 -25.03 -9.13
CA MET A 309 2.99 -24.48 -8.03
C MET A 309 1.90 -23.54 -8.56
N ASN A 310 0.65 -23.75 -8.17
CA ASN A 310 -0.44 -22.82 -8.42
C ASN A 310 -1.07 -22.44 -7.07
N SER A 311 -0.74 -21.25 -6.56
CA SER A 311 -1.25 -20.77 -5.27
C SER A 311 -2.25 -19.63 -5.36
N TYR A 312 -2.90 -19.38 -6.53
CA TYR A 312 -3.98 -18.37 -6.64
C TYR A 312 -5.09 -18.58 -5.60
N CYS A 313 -5.33 -19.83 -5.22
CA CYS A 313 -6.11 -20.18 -4.04
C CYS A 313 -5.21 -20.88 -3.04
N ILE A 314 -5.24 -20.45 -1.77
CA ILE A 314 -4.43 -21.05 -0.70
C ILE A 314 -4.70 -22.56 -0.53
N VAL A 315 -5.93 -23.00 -0.79
CA VAL A 315 -6.34 -24.41 -0.73
C VAL A 315 -5.65 -25.20 -1.84
N PHE A 316 -5.71 -24.71 -3.08
CA PHE A 316 -5.06 -25.36 -4.22
C PHE A 316 -3.54 -25.28 -4.13
N GLY A 317 -2.97 -24.17 -3.66
CA GLY A 317 -1.53 -24.06 -3.41
C GLY A 317 -1.05 -25.07 -2.38
N THR A 318 -1.81 -25.27 -1.30
CA THR A 318 -1.49 -26.30 -0.29
C THR A 318 -1.58 -27.70 -0.89
N GLN A 319 -2.58 -27.97 -1.73
CA GLN A 319 -2.70 -29.25 -2.43
C GLN A 319 -1.55 -29.50 -3.41
N SER A 320 -1.17 -28.50 -4.21
CA SER A 320 0.00 -28.55 -5.10
C SER A 320 1.27 -28.89 -4.33
N LEU A 321 1.49 -28.22 -3.20
CA LEU A 321 2.62 -28.46 -2.33
C LEU A 321 2.66 -29.91 -1.81
N VAL A 322 1.52 -30.43 -1.35
CA VAL A 322 1.41 -31.84 -0.89
C VAL A 322 1.71 -32.82 -2.02
N ASN A 323 1.18 -32.56 -3.21
CA ASN A 323 1.38 -33.41 -4.38
C ASN A 323 2.86 -33.42 -4.81
N SER A 324 3.51 -32.26 -4.90
CA SER A 324 4.92 -32.15 -5.27
C SER A 324 5.84 -32.92 -4.32
N LEU A 325 5.61 -32.80 -3.01
CA LEU A 325 6.38 -33.58 -2.02
C LEU A 325 6.12 -35.09 -2.17
N SER A 326 4.88 -35.49 -2.47
CA SER A 326 4.52 -36.91 -2.66
C SER A 326 5.15 -37.50 -3.93
N MET A 327 5.43 -36.66 -4.94
CA MET A 327 6.17 -37.03 -6.15
C MET A 327 7.70 -37.02 -5.96
N GLY A 328 8.20 -36.70 -4.77
CA GLY A 328 9.64 -36.70 -4.47
C GLY A 328 10.38 -35.41 -4.86
N CYS A 329 9.66 -34.31 -5.15
CA CYS A 329 10.29 -33.00 -5.31
C CYS A 329 11.06 -32.60 -4.05
N LYS A 330 12.20 -31.92 -4.22
CA LYS A 330 13.02 -31.52 -3.08
C LYS A 330 12.35 -30.40 -2.26
N PRO A 331 12.50 -30.39 -0.93
CA PRO A 331 11.95 -29.34 -0.07
C PRO A 331 12.37 -27.92 -0.47
N GLU A 332 13.62 -27.74 -0.90
CA GLU A 332 14.14 -26.44 -1.37
C GLU A 332 13.45 -25.95 -2.65
N ASP A 333 13.19 -26.83 -3.62
CA ASP A 333 12.46 -26.49 -4.84
C ASP A 333 11.02 -26.09 -4.52
N VAL A 334 10.38 -26.82 -3.61
CA VAL A 334 9.01 -26.52 -3.15
C VAL A 334 8.96 -25.17 -2.42
N ALA A 335 9.94 -24.87 -1.57
CA ALA A 335 10.05 -23.58 -0.89
C ALA A 335 10.22 -22.42 -1.88
N MET A 336 11.08 -22.59 -2.90
CA MET A 336 11.28 -21.57 -3.93
C MET A 336 10.05 -21.38 -4.80
N ALA A 337 9.36 -22.46 -5.18
CA ALA A 337 8.12 -22.39 -5.95
C ALA A 337 6.98 -21.72 -5.18
N ALA A 338 6.89 -21.92 -3.86
CA ALA A 338 5.94 -21.18 -3.02
C ALA A 338 6.24 -19.67 -3.00
N CYS A 339 7.50 -19.28 -2.84
CA CYS A 339 7.92 -17.87 -2.90
C CYS A 339 7.63 -17.25 -4.27
N HIS A 340 7.99 -17.95 -5.35
CA HIS A 340 7.70 -17.53 -6.72
C HIS A 340 6.21 -17.34 -6.96
N SER A 341 5.38 -18.31 -6.56
CA SER A 341 3.93 -18.23 -6.80
C SER A 341 3.27 -17.07 -6.05
N VAL A 342 3.77 -16.68 -4.87
CA VAL A 342 3.31 -15.47 -4.16
C VAL A 342 3.74 -14.21 -4.91
N ALA A 343 5.00 -14.12 -5.32
CA ALA A 343 5.53 -12.97 -6.05
C ALA A 343 4.82 -12.76 -7.41
N GLU A 344 4.60 -13.85 -8.15
CA GLU A 344 3.93 -13.88 -9.45
C GLU A 344 2.51 -13.33 -9.37
N GLN A 345 1.75 -13.73 -8.36
CA GLN A 345 0.40 -13.19 -8.16
C GLN A 345 0.40 -11.68 -7.88
N VAL A 346 1.33 -11.19 -7.07
CA VAL A 346 1.46 -9.74 -6.80
C VAL A 346 1.86 -9.01 -8.08
N TYR A 347 2.79 -9.56 -8.85
CA TYR A 347 3.21 -9.02 -10.13
C TYR A 347 2.05 -8.91 -11.14
N GLU A 348 1.26 -9.97 -11.30
CA GLU A 348 0.18 -10.02 -12.28
C GLU A 348 -1.08 -9.25 -11.87
N GLN A 349 -1.42 -9.23 -10.58
CA GLN A 349 -2.71 -8.69 -10.12
C GLN A 349 -2.61 -7.29 -9.52
N GLN A 350 -1.46 -6.91 -8.97
CA GLN A 350 -1.30 -5.62 -8.29
C GLN A 350 -0.40 -4.64 -9.04
N LEU A 351 0.70 -5.12 -9.63
CA LEU A 351 1.64 -4.21 -10.30
C LEU A 351 1.13 -3.69 -11.65
N GLN A 352 0.10 -4.31 -12.24
CA GLN A 352 -0.54 -3.81 -13.47
C GLN A 352 -1.31 -2.48 -13.27
N GLU A 353 -1.72 -2.19 -12.03
CA GLU A 353 -2.52 -1.00 -11.70
C GLU A 353 -1.68 0.13 -11.08
N VAL A 354 -0.39 -0.10 -10.88
CA VAL A 354 0.54 0.84 -10.25
C VAL A 354 1.71 1.08 -11.20
N GLU A 355 2.19 2.31 -11.25
CA GLU A 355 3.38 2.60 -12.05
C GLU A 355 4.61 2.14 -11.27
N VAL A 356 5.28 1.11 -11.78
CA VAL A 356 6.51 0.59 -11.17
C VAL A 356 7.67 1.51 -11.53
N LYS A 357 8.23 2.14 -10.50
CA LYS A 357 9.43 2.99 -10.54
C LYS A 357 10.51 2.46 -9.61
N GLU A 358 11.76 2.59 -10.04
CA GLU A 358 12.91 2.32 -9.19
C GLU A 358 13.19 3.48 -8.21
N PRO A 359 13.64 3.19 -6.97
CA PRO A 359 13.89 1.85 -6.44
C PRO A 359 12.59 1.10 -6.12
N VAL A 360 12.58 -0.21 -6.35
CA VAL A 360 11.53 -1.11 -5.87
C VAL A 360 11.90 -1.57 -4.47
N ILE A 361 11.10 -1.20 -3.49
CA ILE A 361 11.33 -1.42 -2.06
C ILE A 361 10.31 -2.43 -1.58
N MET A 362 10.79 -3.59 -1.11
CA MET A 362 9.93 -4.62 -0.56
C MET A 362 9.99 -4.61 0.98
N VAL A 363 8.82 -4.62 1.60
CA VAL A 363 8.64 -4.36 3.03
C VAL A 363 7.67 -5.35 3.66
N GLY A 364 7.44 -5.22 4.98
CA GLY A 364 6.59 -6.13 5.74
C GLY A 364 7.35 -7.40 6.18
N GLY A 365 6.70 -8.25 6.99
CA GLY A 365 7.37 -9.42 7.56
C GLY A 365 7.81 -10.45 6.51
N THR A 366 7.10 -10.55 5.39
CA THR A 366 7.42 -11.50 4.31
C THR A 366 8.66 -11.10 3.51
N SER A 367 9.03 -9.81 3.49
CA SER A 367 10.27 -9.34 2.87
C SER A 367 11.53 -9.96 3.48
N LEU A 368 11.43 -10.49 4.72
CA LEU A 368 12.52 -11.19 5.40
C LEU A 368 12.70 -12.64 4.91
N ILE A 369 11.75 -13.17 4.15
CA ILE A 369 11.83 -14.50 3.54
C ILE A 369 12.59 -14.33 2.23
N GLU A 370 13.93 -14.43 2.26
CA GLU A 370 14.84 -14.06 1.17
C GLU A 370 14.48 -14.61 -0.23
N GLY A 371 13.84 -15.79 -0.32
CA GLY A 371 13.35 -16.35 -1.58
C GLY A 371 12.25 -15.52 -2.24
N LEU A 372 11.47 -14.74 -1.47
CA LEU A 372 10.37 -13.92 -1.98
C LEU A 372 10.87 -12.63 -2.64
N PRO A 373 11.74 -11.79 -2.03
CA PRO A 373 12.42 -10.71 -2.75
C PRO A 373 13.17 -11.23 -3.96
N ARG A 374 13.85 -12.38 -3.86
CA ARG A 374 14.56 -12.97 -4.99
C ARG A 374 13.64 -13.31 -6.16
N ALA A 375 12.48 -13.91 -5.90
CA ALA A 375 11.49 -14.19 -6.93
C ALA A 375 10.95 -12.90 -7.57
N MET A 376 10.70 -11.87 -6.76
CA MET A 376 10.23 -10.58 -7.27
C MET A 376 11.29 -9.89 -8.15
N GLU A 377 12.58 -9.98 -7.82
CA GLU A 377 13.67 -9.51 -8.68
C GLU A 377 13.68 -10.23 -10.04
N GLU A 378 13.47 -11.56 -10.05
CA GLU A 378 13.45 -12.35 -11.28
C GLU A 378 12.26 -11.97 -12.18
N LEU A 379 11.09 -11.72 -11.60
CA LEU A 379 9.88 -11.31 -12.33
C LEU A 379 9.97 -9.89 -12.88
N LEU A 380 10.52 -8.95 -12.10
CA LEU A 380 10.59 -7.54 -12.49
C LEU A 380 11.82 -7.21 -13.34
N HIS A 381 12.84 -8.05 -13.34
CA HIS A 381 14.16 -7.76 -13.94
C HIS A 381 14.81 -6.49 -13.38
N VAL A 382 14.48 -6.12 -12.13
CA VAL A 382 15.09 -5.00 -11.40
C VAL A 382 15.52 -5.47 -10.01
N LYS A 383 16.47 -4.75 -9.41
CA LYS A 383 16.91 -5.04 -8.04
C LYS A 383 15.82 -4.64 -7.05
N VAL A 384 15.50 -5.53 -6.11
CA VAL A 384 14.53 -5.27 -5.04
C VAL A 384 15.30 -4.94 -3.77
N LEU A 385 15.01 -3.77 -3.22
CA LEU A 385 15.61 -3.29 -1.98
C LEU A 385 14.75 -3.76 -0.79
N VAL A 386 15.37 -4.47 0.16
CA VAL A 386 14.76 -4.77 1.46
C VAL A 386 15.53 -4.01 2.54
N PRO A 387 14.98 -2.92 3.11
CA PRO A 387 15.70 -2.13 4.09
C PRO A 387 15.83 -2.87 5.42
N LYS A 388 16.81 -2.46 6.24
CA LYS A 388 16.86 -2.89 7.65
C LYS A 388 15.56 -2.46 8.34
N ASN A 389 15.01 -3.32 9.19
CA ASN A 389 13.73 -3.09 9.88
C ASN A 389 12.52 -3.02 8.94
N ALA A 390 12.56 -3.64 7.76
CA ALA A 390 11.47 -3.67 6.77
C ALA A 390 10.10 -4.11 7.33
N GLN A 391 10.08 -4.97 8.36
CA GLN A 391 8.85 -5.39 9.04
C GLN A 391 8.21 -4.32 9.93
N TYR A 392 8.94 -3.25 10.24
CA TYR A 392 8.55 -2.18 11.15
C TYR A 392 8.15 -0.90 10.42
N ILE A 393 8.05 -0.89 9.09
CA ILE A 393 7.80 0.32 8.30
C ILE A 393 6.57 1.12 8.76
N GLY A 394 5.46 0.47 9.13
CA GLY A 394 4.28 1.15 9.64
C GLY A 394 4.55 1.87 10.96
N ALA A 395 5.23 1.20 11.89
CA ALA A 395 5.59 1.81 13.16
C ALA A 395 6.65 2.92 12.98
N VAL A 396 7.64 2.72 12.10
CA VAL A 396 8.66 3.73 11.77
C VAL A 396 8.03 4.96 11.12
N GLY A 397 7.16 4.77 10.13
CA GLY A 397 6.45 5.87 9.48
C GLY A 397 5.58 6.65 10.48
N ALA A 398 4.94 5.96 11.42
CA ALA A 398 4.09 6.60 12.43
C ALA A 398 4.93 7.45 13.41
N ALA A 399 6.07 6.91 13.88
CA ALA A 399 7.02 7.63 14.71
C ALA A 399 7.63 8.84 13.99
N LEU A 400 8.00 8.67 12.71
CA LEU A 400 8.50 9.74 11.85
C LEU A 400 7.48 10.87 11.73
N LEU A 401 6.24 10.55 11.36
CA LEU A 401 5.20 11.56 11.13
C LEU A 401 4.78 12.25 12.42
N VAL A 402 4.57 11.51 13.52
CA VAL A 402 4.14 12.13 14.79
C VAL A 402 5.18 13.09 15.36
N SER A 403 6.47 12.90 15.05
CA SER A 403 7.54 13.84 15.44
C SER A 403 7.34 15.25 14.89
N GLY A 404 6.65 15.39 13.75
CA GLY A 404 6.29 16.68 13.18
C GLY A 404 5.24 17.45 13.98
N LEU A 405 4.56 16.78 14.91
CA LEU A 405 3.56 17.38 15.78
C LEU A 405 4.14 17.80 17.14
N LEU A 406 5.43 17.60 17.42
CA LEU A 406 6.04 18.00 18.70
C LEU A 406 6.15 19.53 18.86
N GLU A 407 6.30 20.24 17.74
CA GLU A 407 6.54 21.69 17.69
C GLU A 407 5.21 22.50 17.54
N GLY A 408 4.05 21.87 17.77
CA GLY A 408 2.72 22.45 17.50
C GLY A 408 1.69 22.36 18.62
#